data_AF-A0A3M8EI69-F1
#
_entry.id   AF-A0A3M8EI69-F1
#
_cell.length_a   1.000
_cell.length_b   1.000
_cell.length_c   1.000
_cell.angle_alpha   90.00
_cell.angle_beta   90.00
_cell.angle_gamma   90.00
#
_symmetry.space_group_name_H-M   'P 1'
#
loop_
_entity.id
_entity.type
_entity.pdbx_description
1 polymer ?
#
loop_
_entity_poly.entity_id
_entity_poly.type
_entity_poly.pdbx_seq_one_letter_code
_entity_poly.pdbx_strand_id
1 'polypeptide(L)'
;MIRDFIRGHMPHDIREHFYNVYRVSPDELIDRVYADPMPNRYCASFTRFLGGEQVFGHDYSENVKRECFRDFFRNIIVHYPDYSAYLFNCVGSIGWVFKDTLTLIANEFGMETGKIIQSPMEGLIAYHQI
;
A
#
# COMPACT_ATOMS: atom_id res chain seq x y z
N MET A 1 -3.84 5.11 -7.32
CA MET A 1 -5.16 5.47 -6.76
C MET A 1 -5.41 6.98 -6.72
N ILE A 2 -4.80 7.75 -5.81
CA ILE A 2 -5.18 9.17 -5.60
C ILE A 2 -4.99 10.01 -6.85
N ARG A 3 -3.83 9.87 -7.50
CA ARG A 3 -3.55 10.43 -8.82
C ARG A 3 -4.63 10.08 -9.85
N ASP A 4 -5.11 8.85 -9.83
CA ASP A 4 -6.07 8.34 -10.82
C ASP A 4 -7.49 8.86 -10.53
N PHE A 5 -7.83 9.09 -9.26
CA PHE A 5 -9.05 9.81 -8.87
C PHE A 5 -9.04 11.25 -9.37
N ILE A 6 -7.94 11.98 -9.12
CA ILE A 6 -7.79 13.38 -9.57
C ILE A 6 -7.91 13.49 -11.09
N ARG A 7 -7.25 12.58 -11.82
CA ARG A 7 -7.23 12.59 -13.30
C ARG A 7 -8.46 11.95 -13.95
N GLY A 8 -9.38 11.39 -13.17
CA GLY A 8 -10.56 10.70 -13.69
C GLY A 8 -10.28 9.36 -14.38
N HIS A 9 -9.14 8.72 -14.08
CA HIS A 9 -8.76 7.41 -14.61
C HIS A 9 -9.29 6.25 -13.75
N MET A 10 -9.85 6.54 -12.58
CA MET A 10 -10.47 5.54 -11.72
C MET A 10 -11.79 5.03 -12.37
N PRO A 11 -12.05 3.70 -12.38
CA PRO A 11 -13.32 3.14 -12.85
C PRO A 11 -14.52 3.79 -12.18
N HIS A 12 -15.64 3.91 -12.90
CA HIS A 12 -16.80 4.66 -12.46
C HIS A 12 -17.35 4.18 -11.10
N ASP A 13 -17.54 2.88 -10.95
CA ASP A 13 -18.03 2.22 -9.74
C ASP A 13 -17.09 2.44 -8.54
N ILE A 14 -15.78 2.29 -8.74
CA ILE A 14 -14.78 2.53 -7.69
C ILE A 14 -14.73 4.03 -7.32
N ARG A 15 -14.86 4.91 -8.32
CA ARG A 15 -14.88 6.37 -8.12
C ARG A 15 -16.11 6.81 -7.34
N GLU A 16 -17.28 6.28 -7.69
CA GLU A 16 -18.52 6.55 -6.97
C GLU A 16 -18.43 6.07 -5.52
N HIS A 17 -17.91 4.87 -5.30
CA HIS A 17 -17.68 4.35 -3.95
C HIS A 17 -16.69 5.22 -3.16
N PHE A 18 -15.57 5.63 -3.77
CA PHE A 18 -14.60 6.52 -3.16
C PHE A 18 -15.24 7.85 -2.72
N TYR A 19 -16.03 8.46 -3.60
CA TYR A 19 -16.75 9.68 -3.28
C TYR A 19 -17.76 9.47 -2.14
N ASN A 20 -18.47 8.34 -2.11
CA ASN A 20 -19.43 8.04 -1.05
C ASN A 20 -18.76 7.85 0.32
N VAL A 21 -17.54 7.32 0.37
CA VAL A 21 -16.77 7.12 1.61
C VAL A 21 -16.15 8.44 2.10
N TYR A 22 -15.50 9.19 1.22
CA TYR A 22 -14.67 10.34 1.63
C TYR A 22 -15.30 11.70 1.41
N ARG A 23 -16.37 11.79 0.61
CA ARG A 23 -17.08 13.03 0.27
C ARG A 23 -16.14 14.17 -0.13
N VAL A 24 -15.12 13.84 -0.93
CA VAL A 24 -14.09 14.77 -1.39
C VAL A 24 -14.09 14.85 -2.91
N SER A 25 -14.06 16.05 -3.47
CA SER A 25 -13.95 16.26 -4.91
C SER A 25 -12.49 16.14 -5.40
N PRO A 26 -12.25 15.91 -6.70
CA PRO A 26 -10.90 15.97 -7.27
C PRO A 26 -10.17 17.29 -6.99
N ASP A 27 -10.89 18.42 -7.07
CA ASP A 27 -10.36 19.77 -6.87
C ASP A 27 -10.01 20.01 -5.39
N GLU A 28 -10.87 19.59 -4.46
CA GLU A 28 -10.58 19.66 -3.02
C GLU A 28 -9.39 18.79 -2.65
N LEU A 29 -9.28 17.62 -3.28
CA LEU A 29 -8.19 16.69 -2.99
C LEU A 29 -6.85 17.24 -3.51
N ILE A 30 -6.81 17.79 -4.73
CA ILE A 30 -5.57 18.39 -5.26
C ILE A 30 -5.14 19.59 -4.41
N ASP A 31 -6.09 20.46 -4.03
CA ASP A 31 -5.81 21.61 -3.16
C ASP A 31 -5.22 21.17 -1.82
N ARG A 32 -5.82 20.16 -1.17
CA ARG A 32 -5.30 19.62 0.09
C ARG A 32 -3.92 18.99 -0.06
N VAL A 33 -3.66 18.27 -1.15
CA VAL A 33 -2.33 17.67 -1.39
C VAL A 33 -1.25 18.75 -1.54
N TYR A 34 -1.58 19.92 -2.10
CA TYR A 34 -0.62 21.02 -2.24
C TYR A 34 -0.55 21.94 -1.01
N ALA A 35 -1.63 22.04 -0.22
CA ALA A 35 -1.72 22.98 0.91
C ALA A 35 -1.43 22.35 2.28
N ASP A 36 -1.59 21.04 2.45
CA ASP A 36 -1.41 20.38 3.74
C ASP A 36 0.07 20.40 4.17
N PRO A 37 0.40 20.70 5.44
CA PRO A 37 1.77 20.68 5.94
C PRO A 37 2.38 19.26 6.00
N MET A 38 1.56 18.22 5.94
CA MET A 38 1.92 16.80 5.94
C MET A 38 1.18 16.03 4.82
N PRO A 39 1.42 16.36 3.53
CA PRO A 39 0.63 15.84 2.42
C PRO A 39 0.77 14.32 2.27
N ASN A 40 1.93 13.76 2.63
CA ASN A 40 2.16 12.31 2.66
C ASN A 40 1.23 11.61 3.66
N ARG A 41 0.98 12.20 4.83
CA ARG A 41 0.08 11.66 5.85
C ARG A 41 -1.37 11.73 5.40
N TYR A 42 -1.75 12.82 4.74
CA TYR A 42 -3.07 12.97 4.14
C TYR A 42 -3.32 11.89 3.08
N CYS A 43 -2.40 11.71 2.13
CA CYS A 43 -2.47 10.65 1.12
C CYS A 43 -2.54 9.25 1.74
N ALA A 44 -1.76 8.98 2.79
CA ALA A 44 -1.76 7.69 3.48
C ALA A 44 -3.11 7.36 4.16
N SER A 45 -3.91 8.37 4.50
CA SER A 45 -5.23 8.17 5.12
C SER A 45 -6.21 7.43 4.20
N PHE A 46 -6.03 7.53 2.88
CA PHE A 46 -6.87 6.89 1.89
C PHE A 46 -6.50 5.43 1.63
N THR A 47 -5.36 4.96 2.12
CA THR A 47 -4.93 3.57 1.89
C THR A 47 -5.91 2.55 2.46
N ARG A 48 -6.68 2.91 3.50
CA ARG A 48 -7.75 2.06 4.06
C ARG A 48 -8.82 1.70 3.03
N PHE A 49 -9.08 2.57 2.06
CA PHE A 49 -10.02 2.30 0.98
C PHE A 49 -9.70 1.00 0.25
N LEU A 50 -8.42 0.78 -0.07
CA LEU A 50 -7.96 -0.39 -0.81
C LEU A 50 -8.10 -1.71 -0.02
N GLY A 51 -8.27 -1.64 1.30
CA GLY A 51 -8.56 -2.78 2.16
C GLY A 51 -10.05 -2.99 2.44
N GLY A 52 -10.93 -2.17 1.87
CA GLY A 52 -12.37 -2.27 2.07
C GLY A 52 -13.01 -3.43 1.31
N GLU A 53 -14.08 -4.00 1.86
CA GLU A 53 -14.81 -5.14 1.30
C GLU A 53 -15.39 -4.83 -0.09
N GLN A 54 -15.89 -3.61 -0.29
CA GLN A 54 -16.54 -3.18 -1.55
C GLN A 54 -15.58 -3.12 -2.74
N VAL A 55 -14.27 -3.06 -2.49
CA VAL A 55 -13.25 -3.01 -3.54
C VAL A 55 -12.35 -4.24 -3.55
N PHE A 56 -12.64 -5.20 -2.66
CA PHE A 56 -11.91 -6.44 -2.56
C PHE A 56 -12.13 -7.31 -3.81
N GLY A 57 -11.04 -7.81 -4.41
CA GLY A 57 -11.11 -8.62 -5.62
C GLY A 57 -11.43 -7.84 -6.90
N HIS A 58 -11.66 -6.53 -6.82
CA HIS A 58 -11.82 -5.69 -8.01
C HIS A 58 -10.46 -5.49 -8.71
N ASP A 59 -10.39 -5.77 -10.01
CA ASP A 59 -9.14 -5.77 -10.79
C ASP A 59 -8.34 -4.47 -10.67
N TYR A 60 -9.01 -3.32 -10.74
CA TYR A 60 -8.35 -2.02 -10.55
C TYR A 60 -7.67 -1.90 -9.18
N SER A 61 -8.35 -2.31 -8.11
CA SER A 61 -7.84 -2.21 -6.73
C SER A 61 -6.68 -3.15 -6.51
N GLU A 62 -6.78 -4.38 -7.01
CA GLU A 62 -5.70 -5.35 -6.97
C GLU A 62 -4.49 -4.88 -7.79
N ASN A 63 -4.72 -4.31 -8.97
CA ASN A 63 -3.66 -3.77 -9.80
C ASN A 63 -2.96 -2.57 -9.13
N VAL A 64 -3.71 -1.67 -8.50
CA VAL A 64 -3.13 -0.55 -7.73
C VAL A 64 -2.20 -1.06 -6.62
N LYS A 65 -2.62 -2.08 -5.85
CA LYS A 65 -1.80 -2.66 -4.78
C LYS A 65 -0.52 -3.29 -5.35
N ARG A 66 -0.66 -4.08 -6.42
CA ARG A 66 0.46 -4.76 -7.09
C ARG A 66 1.46 -3.77 -7.66
N GLU A 67 1.01 -2.79 -8.45
CA GLU A 67 1.91 -1.80 -9.04
C GLU A 67 2.62 -0.95 -7.98
N CYS A 68 1.93 -0.60 -6.88
CA CYS A 68 2.57 0.11 -5.77
C CYS A 68 3.77 -0.67 -5.20
N PHE A 69 3.59 -1.97 -4.94
CA PHE A 69 4.69 -2.80 -4.46
C PHE A 69 5.73 -3.09 -5.55
N ARG A 70 5.34 -3.24 -6.81
CA ARG A 70 6.31 -3.37 -7.92
C ARG A 70 7.19 -2.13 -8.01
N ASP A 71 6.61 -0.94 -7.91
CA ASP A 71 7.36 0.31 -7.87
C ASP A 71 8.27 0.38 -6.65
N PHE A 72 7.83 -0.08 -5.48
CA PHE A 72 8.68 -0.20 -4.30
C PHE A 72 9.90 -1.10 -4.55
N PHE A 73 9.70 -2.27 -5.15
CA PHE A 73 10.82 -3.18 -5.46
C PHE A 73 11.75 -2.59 -6.53
N ARG A 74 11.21 -2.11 -7.65
CA ARG A 74 11.96 -1.54 -8.78
C ARG A 74 12.82 -0.35 -8.38
N ASN A 75 12.31 0.52 -7.50
CA ASN A 75 12.95 1.79 -7.20
C ASN A 75 13.79 1.76 -5.93
N ILE A 76 13.63 0.74 -5.07
CA ILE A 76 14.30 0.70 -3.76
C ILE A 76 14.98 -0.65 -3.55
N ILE A 77 14.22 -1.75 -3.54
CA ILE A 77 14.75 -3.05 -3.07
C ILE A 77 15.85 -3.60 -3.98
N VAL A 78 15.65 -3.57 -5.29
CA VAL A 78 16.60 -4.17 -6.26
C VAL A 78 17.96 -3.48 -6.29
N HIS A 79 18.07 -2.29 -5.69
CA HIS A 79 19.32 -1.53 -5.65
C HIS A 79 20.20 -1.87 -4.45
N TYR A 80 19.72 -2.68 -3.50
CA TYR A 80 20.58 -3.20 -2.44
C TYR A 80 21.50 -4.31 -2.99
N PRO A 81 22.79 -4.32 -2.61
CA PRO A 81 23.70 -5.42 -2.96
C PRO A 81 23.13 -6.76 -2.53
N ASP A 82 23.15 -7.74 -3.44
CA ASP A 82 22.71 -9.11 -3.20
C ASP A 82 21.29 -9.23 -2.59
N TYR A 83 20.38 -8.29 -2.90
CA TYR A 83 19.05 -8.23 -2.27
C TYR A 83 18.31 -9.58 -2.29
N SER A 84 18.39 -10.32 -3.40
CA SER A 84 17.71 -11.60 -3.59
C SER A 84 18.29 -12.73 -2.74
N ALA A 85 19.50 -12.57 -2.16
CA ALA A 85 20.10 -13.54 -1.24
C ALA A 85 19.53 -13.42 0.19
N TYR A 86 18.76 -12.36 0.48
CA TYR A 86 18.19 -12.10 1.81
C TYR A 86 16.68 -12.30 1.82
N LEU A 87 16.14 -12.56 3.01
CA LEU A 87 14.69 -12.60 3.24
C LEU A 87 14.12 -11.18 3.31
N PHE A 88 13.01 -10.98 2.59
CA PHE A 88 12.25 -9.74 2.67
C PHE A 88 11.43 -9.73 3.97
N ASN A 89 11.84 -8.89 4.92
CA ASN A 89 11.12 -8.69 6.18
C ASN A 89 10.44 -7.31 6.14
N CYS A 90 9.22 -7.22 6.64
CA CYS A 90 8.44 -6.00 6.64
C CYS A 90 7.76 -5.77 8.00
N VAL A 91 7.82 -4.52 8.47
CA VAL A 91 7.11 -4.08 9.66
C VAL A 91 6.21 -2.91 9.27
N GLY A 92 4.92 -3.01 9.59
CA GLY A 92 3.98 -1.91 9.43
C GLY A 92 2.59 -2.35 8.99
N SER A 93 1.61 -1.49 9.24
CA SER A 93 0.19 -1.79 8.98
C SER A 93 -0.12 -2.07 7.52
N ILE A 94 0.49 -1.35 6.58
CA ILE A 94 0.21 -1.52 5.14
C ILE A 94 0.79 -2.84 4.62
N GLY A 95 2.04 -3.15 4.98
CA GLY A 95 2.67 -4.42 4.61
C GLY A 95 1.92 -5.61 5.21
N TRP A 96 1.41 -5.48 6.44
CA TRP A 96 0.59 -6.50 7.08
C TRP A 96 -0.77 -6.70 6.41
N VAL A 97 -1.52 -5.63 6.18
CA VAL A 97 -2.86 -5.68 5.57
C VAL A 97 -2.82 -6.23 4.14
N PHE A 98 -1.76 -5.92 3.39
CA PHE A 98 -1.60 -6.38 2.01
C PHE A 98 -0.48 -7.43 1.87
N LYS A 99 -0.26 -8.25 2.91
CA LYS A 99 0.84 -9.23 2.97
C LYS A 99 0.82 -10.20 1.79
N ASP A 100 -0.35 -10.65 1.35
CA ASP A 100 -0.44 -11.64 0.26
C ASP A 100 0.00 -11.02 -1.07
N THR A 101 -0.39 -9.77 -1.33
CA THR A 101 0.09 -9.00 -2.49
C THR A 101 1.58 -8.72 -2.38
N LEU A 102 2.07 -8.35 -1.19
CA LEU A 102 3.48 -8.06 -0.97
C LEU A 102 4.36 -9.30 -1.18
N THR A 103 3.93 -10.47 -0.68
CA THR A 103 4.58 -11.75 -0.91
C THR A 103 4.56 -12.15 -2.38
N LEU A 104 3.44 -11.97 -3.08
CA LEU A 104 3.37 -12.20 -4.52
C LEU A 104 4.43 -11.37 -5.25
N ILE A 105 4.50 -10.06 -4.98
CA ILE A 105 5.46 -9.18 -5.65
C ILE A 105 6.91 -9.51 -5.26
N ALA A 106 7.20 -9.79 -3.99
CA ALA A 106 8.56 -10.20 -3.60
C ALA A 106 9.05 -11.42 -4.40
N ASN A 107 8.17 -12.43 -4.56
CA ASN A 107 8.46 -13.60 -5.39
C ASN A 107 8.64 -13.25 -6.87
N GLU A 108 7.85 -12.33 -7.44
CA GLU A 108 8.05 -11.83 -8.81
C GLU A 108 9.46 -11.24 -9.02
N PHE A 109 10.06 -10.65 -7.98
CA PHE A 109 11.42 -10.08 -8.00
C PHE A 109 12.52 -11.06 -7.54
N GLY A 110 12.19 -12.34 -7.33
CA GLY A 110 13.14 -13.37 -6.94
C GLY A 110 13.64 -13.25 -5.49
N MET A 111 12.85 -12.65 -4.60
CA MET A 111 13.18 -12.48 -3.19
C MET A 111 12.15 -13.21 -2.31
N GLU A 112 12.60 -14.14 -1.47
CA GLU A 112 11.73 -14.88 -0.55
C GLU A 112 11.27 -13.97 0.61
N THR A 113 10.00 -14.05 1.01
CA THR A 113 9.49 -13.30 2.16
C THR A 113 9.77 -14.00 3.48
N GLY A 114 10.34 -13.25 4.42
CA GLY A 114 10.47 -13.64 5.83
C GLY A 114 9.29 -13.12 6.68
N LYS A 115 9.60 -12.44 7.78
CA LYS A 115 8.61 -11.92 8.73
C LYS A 115 7.93 -10.67 8.18
N ILE A 116 6.61 -10.72 8.06
CA ILE A 116 5.75 -9.55 7.83
C ILE A 116 4.90 -9.38 9.08
N ILE A 117 5.09 -8.30 9.84
CA ILE A 117 4.39 -8.06 11.11
C ILE A 117 3.78 -6.66 11.15
N GLN A 118 2.67 -6.50 11.88
CA GLN A 118 1.97 -5.23 11.97
C GLN A 118 2.72 -4.20 12.84
N SER A 119 3.28 -4.65 13.96
CA SER A 119 4.00 -3.81 14.93
C SER A 119 5.16 -4.59 15.57
N PRO A 120 6.32 -3.95 15.84
CA PRO A 120 7.45 -4.60 16.52
C PRO A 120 7.12 -5.14 17.92
N MET A 121 6.14 -4.54 18.60
CA MET A 121 5.81 -4.88 19.99
C MET A 121 5.42 -6.36 20.17
N GLU A 122 4.72 -6.96 19.20
CA GLU A 122 4.35 -8.38 19.27
C GLU A 122 5.59 -9.30 19.27
N GLY A 123 6.63 -8.93 18.51
CA GLY A 123 7.89 -9.69 18.46
C GLY A 123 8.76 -9.52 19.72
N LEU A 124 8.72 -8.33 20.34
CA LEU A 124 9.43 -8.07 21.61
C LEU A 124 8.82 -8.86 22.78
N ILE A 125 7.49 -8.99 22.82
CA ILE A 125 6.82 -9.81 23.84
C ILE A 125 7.25 -11.28 23.73
N ALA A 126 7.32 -11.83 22.51
CA ALA A 126 7.76 -13.21 22.30
C ALA A 126 9.24 -13.43 22.64
N TYR A 127 10.10 -12.43 22.47
CA TYR A 127 11.55 -12.52 22.77
C TYR A 127 11.86 -12.45 24.28
N HIS A 128 10.97 -11.86 25.09
CA HIS A 128 11.13 -11.74 26.55
C HIS A 128 10.32 -12.77 27.36
N GLN A 129 9.71 -13.77 26.70
CA GLN A 129 9.02 -14.90 27.36
C GLN A 129 9.88 -16.16 27.49
N ILE A 130 11.20 -16.04 27.33
CA ILE A 130 12.17 -17.12 27.57
C ILE A 130 12.81 -16.93 28.95
#